data_AF-A0A4R9F064-F1
#
_entry.id   AF-A0A4R9F064-F1
#
_cell.length_a   1.000
_cell.length_b   1.000
_cell.length_c   1.000
_cell.angle_alpha   90.00
_cell.angle_beta   90.00
_cell.angle_gamma   90.00
#
_symmetry.space_group_name_H-M   'P 1'
#
loop_
_entity.id
_entity.type
_entity.pdbx_description
1 polymer ?
#
loop_
_entity_poly.entity_id
_entity_poly.type
_entity_poly.pdbx_seq_one_letter_code
_entity_poly.pdbx_strand_id
1 'polypeptide(L)' 'MAGSSHGHTPAAWTGVIIACIGFCVSGAFMVMANPLGFWAGLVIIGAGGLVGLAMRAAGLGQAPKRQAQATARLAHSES' A
#
# COMPACT_ATOMS: atom_id res chain seq x y z
N MET A 1 -0.96 -13.51 -19.17
CA MET A 1 -2.04 -14.18 -18.42
C MET A 1 -2.08 -13.56 -17.03
N ALA A 2 -3.05 -12.68 -16.74
CA ALA A 2 -3.21 -12.12 -15.40
C ALA A 2 -3.72 -13.23 -14.48
N GLY A 3 -2.81 -13.90 -13.79
CA GLY A 3 -3.10 -15.00 -12.90
C GLY A 3 -3.97 -14.54 -11.74
N SER A 4 -5.24 -14.93 -11.82
CA SER A 4 -6.31 -14.74 -10.84
C SER A 4 -5.95 -15.39 -9.50
N SER A 5 -5.10 -14.75 -8.68
CA SER A 5 -4.84 -15.06 -7.24
C SER A 5 -3.78 -14.16 -6.59
N HIS A 6 -3.76 -12.86 -6.88
CA HIS A 6 -2.77 -11.93 -6.32
C HIS A 6 -3.45 -10.74 -5.63
N GLY A 7 -3.70 -10.86 -4.32
CA GLY A 7 -3.91 -9.73 -3.42
C GLY A 7 -4.98 -8.70 -3.82
N HIS A 8 -6.24 -9.12 -4.00
CA HIS A 8 -7.38 -8.18 -4.21
C HIS A 8 -7.83 -7.46 -2.94
N THR A 9 -6.98 -7.31 -1.94
CA THR A 9 -7.31 -6.45 -0.81
C THR A 9 -7.06 -5.01 -1.25
N PRO A 10 -8.10 -4.14 -1.34
CA PRO A 10 -7.94 -2.76 -1.83
C PRO A 10 -6.85 -2.00 -1.07
N ALA A 11 -6.55 -2.42 0.16
CA ALA A 11 -5.48 -1.91 1.02
C ALA A 11 -4.07 -1.98 0.43
N ALA A 12 -3.78 -2.97 -0.43
CA ALA A 12 -2.45 -3.10 -1.02
C ALA A 12 -2.22 -2.10 -2.16
N TRP A 13 -3.26 -1.82 -2.95
CA TRP A 13 -3.15 -1.00 -4.15
C TRP A 13 -3.40 0.49 -3.88
N THR A 14 -4.19 0.83 -2.86
CA THR A 14 -4.43 2.23 -2.45
C THR A 14 -3.15 2.97 -2.07
N GLY A 15 -2.29 2.36 -1.26
CA GLY A 15 -1.01 2.98 -0.90
C GLY A 15 -0.11 3.25 -2.10
N VAL A 16 -0.07 2.31 -3.05
CA VAL A 16 0.74 2.42 -4.28
C VAL A 16 0.22 3.53 -5.19
N ILE A 17 -1.10 3.62 -5.41
CA ILE A 17 -1.69 4.69 -6.23
C ILE A 17 -1.38 6.06 -5.62
N ILE A 18 -1.56 6.22 -4.30
CA ILE A 18 -1.35 7.51 -3.64
C ILE A 18 0.13 7.91 -3.68
N ALA A 19 1.04 6.96 -3.46
CA ALA A 19 2.48 7.19 -3.60
C ALA A 19 2.87 7.56 -5.04
N CYS A 20 2.27 6.91 -6.04
CA CYS A 20 2.51 7.20 -7.45
C CYS A 20 2.06 8.62 -7.83
N ILE A 21 0.85 9.02 -7.40
CA ILE A 21 0.34 10.38 -7.62
C ILE A 21 1.23 11.41 -6.92
N GLY A 22 1.56 11.19 -5.65
CA GLY A 22 2.43 12.09 -4.88
C GLY A 22 3.82 12.25 -5.50
N PHE A 23 4.40 11.16 -6.00
CA PHE A 23 5.68 11.17 -6.71
C PHE A 23 5.61 11.96 -8.02
N CYS A 24 4.57 11.73 -8.84
CA CYS A 24 4.37 12.46 -10.10
C CYS A 24 4.18 13.97 -9.86
N VAL A 25 3.36 14.34 -8.86
CA VAL A 25 3.12 15.74 -8.48
C VAL A 25 4.41 16.39 -7.99
N SER A 26 5.13 15.74 -7.08
CA SER A 26 6.38 16.26 -6.53
C SER A 26 7.45 16.42 -7.62
N GLY A 27 7.58 15.44 -8.53
CA GLY A 27 8.50 15.50 -9.67
C GLY A 27 8.17 16.64 -10.65
N ALA A 28 6.89 16.84 -10.99
CA ALA A 28 6.47 17.92 -11.87
C ALA A 28 6.76 19.31 -11.27
N PHE A 29 6.52 19.50 -9.97
CA PHE A 29 6.78 20.78 -9.31
C PHE A 29 8.25 21.04 -9.00
N MET A 30 9.05 19.98 -8.82
CA MET A 30 10.52 20.09 -8.72
C MET A 30 11.11 20.67 -10.02
N VAL A 31 10.61 20.24 -11.18
CA VAL A 31 11.05 20.75 -12.49
C VAL A 31 10.63 22.22 -12.70
N MET A 32 9.48 22.63 -12.18
CA MET A 32 8.99 24.01 -12.23
C MET A 32 9.69 24.95 -11.22
N ALA A 33 10.72 24.48 -10.50
CA ALA A 33 11.42 25.23 -9.45
C ALA A 33 10.48 25.87 -8.41
N ASN A 34 9.31 25.26 -8.17
CA ASN A 34 8.31 25.78 -7.26
C ASN A 34 8.32 24.97 -5.95
N PRO A 35 9.00 25.47 -4.90
CA PRO A 35 9.14 24.73 -3.64
C PRO A 35 7.79 24.45 -2.97
N LEU A 36 6.77 25.32 -3.15
CA LEU A 36 5.44 25.08 -2.58
C LEU A 36 4.76 23.85 -3.19
N GLY A 37 4.91 23.64 -4.50
CA GLY A 37 4.36 22.47 -5.18
C GLY A 37 5.06 21.16 -4.81
N PHE A 38 6.35 21.21 -4.51
CA PHE A 38 7.11 20.08 -3.97
C PHE A 38 6.58 19.66 -2.58
N TRP A 39 6.36 20.64 -1.68
CA TRP A 39 5.78 20.37 -0.37
C TRP A 39 4.34 19.83 -0.47
N ALA A 40 3.54 20.32 -1.41
CA ALA A 40 2.21 19.77 -1.68
C ALA A 40 2.28 18.28 -2.10
N GLY A 41 3.24 17.92 -2.97
CA GLY A 41 3.50 16.52 -3.32
C GLY A 41 3.90 15.66 -2.12
N LEU A 42 4.74 16.20 -1.22
CA LEU A 42 5.15 15.53 0.02
C LEU A 42 3.98 15.28 0.97
N VAL A 43 3.06 16.25 1.09
CA VAL A 43 1.82 16.10 1.88
C VAL A 43 0.93 14.99 1.32
N ILE A 44 0.83 14.85 -0.01
CA ILE A 44 0.07 13.77 -0.66
C ILE A 44 0.67 12.40 -0.34
N ILE A 45 2.01 12.27 -0.37
CA ILE A 45 2.70 11.03 0.01
C ILE A 45 2.44 10.70 1.49
N GLY A 46 2.52 11.71 2.36
CA GLY A 46 2.21 11.56 3.79
C GLY A 46 0.78 11.09 4.04
N ALA A 47 -0.19 11.65 3.30
CA ALA A 47 -1.59 11.21 3.34
C ALA A 47 -1.74 9.75 2.90
N GLY A 48 -0.98 9.30 1.89
CA GLY A 48 -0.93 7.89 1.48
C GLY A 48 -0.46 6.94 2.58
N GLY A 49 0.54 7.35 3.36
CA GLY A 49 0.98 6.63 4.55
C GLY A 49 -0.12 6.56 5.63
N LEU A 50 -0.84 7.66 5.84
CA LEU A 50 -1.95 7.74 6.79
C LEU A 50 -3.11 6.82 6.39
N VAL A 51 -3.44 6.77 5.11
CA VAL A 51 -4.45 5.85 4.55
C VAL A 51 -3.99 4.40 4.69
N GLY A 52 -2.72 4.09 4.41
CA GLY A 52 -2.15 2.76 4.63
C GLY A 52 -2.23 2.31 6.09
N LEU A 53 -1.96 3.22 7.03
CA LEU A 53 -2.13 2.97 8.47
C LEU A 53 -3.59 2.77 8.85
N ALA A 54 -4.51 3.60 8.34
CA ALA A 54 -5.94 3.47 8.58
C ALA A 54 -6.49 2.13 8.05
N MET A 55 -6.03 1.68 6.88
CA MET A 55 -6.45 0.39 6.30
C MET A 55 -5.87 -0.81 7.06
N ARG A 56 -4.65 -0.66 7.62
CA ARG A 56 -4.06 -1.64 8.52
C ARG A 56 -4.82 -1.71 9.86
N ALA A 57 -5.25 -0.57 10.39
CA ALA A 57 -6.07 -0.49 11.60
C ALA A 57 -7.50 -1.02 11.38
N ALA A 58 -8.06 -0.85 10.18
CA ALA A 58 -9.38 -1.35 9.80
C ALA A 58 -9.43 -2.87 9.53
N GLY A 59 -8.34 -3.62 9.78
CA GLY A 59 -8.30 -5.07 9.60
C GLY A 59 -8.28 -5.53 8.14
N LEU A 60 -8.17 -4.61 7.19
CA LEU A 60 -7.98 -4.88 5.76
C LEU A 60 -6.51 -5.13 5.40
N GLY A 61 -5.60 -5.15 6.38
CA GLY A 61 -4.24 -5.64 6.20
C GLY A 61 -4.23 -7.17 6.15
N GLN A 62 -3.63 -7.74 5.11
CA GLN A 62 -3.46 -9.19 4.96
C GLN A 62 -2.95 -9.83 6.26
N ALA A 63 -3.58 -10.96 6.64
CA ALA A 63 -3.13 -11.76 7.77
C ALA A 63 -1.63 -12.08 7.61
N PRO A 64 -0.81 -11.96 8.67
CA PRO A 64 0.60 -12.28 8.61
C PRO A 64 0.79 -13.67 7.99
N LYS A 65 1.56 -13.76 6.91
CA LYS A 65 1.85 -15.00 6.15
C LYS A 65 2.26 -16.17 7.06
N ARG A 66 2.84 -15.86 8.23
CA ARG A 66 3.22 -16.81 9.29
C ARG A 66 2.04 -17.52 9.96
N GLN A 67 0.90 -16.83 10.13
CA GLN A 67 -0.32 -17.43 10.68
C GLN A 67 -0.96 -18.38 9.67
N ALA A 68 -1.07 -17.96 8.40
CA ALA A 68 -1.61 -18.82 7.34
C ALA A 68 -0.78 -20.10 7.12
N GLN A 69 0.56 -19.99 7.20
CA GLN A 69 1.46 -21.15 7.09
C GLN A 69 1.42 -22.06 8.33
N ALA A 70 1.19 -21.51 9.52
CA ALA A 70 1.04 -22.33 10.73
C ALA A 70 -0.24 -23.18 10.67
N THR A 71 -1.37 -22.61 10.26
CA THR A 71 -2.63 -23.34 10.11
C THR A 71 -2.54 -24.42 9.03
N ALA A 72 -1.88 -24.13 7.91
CA ALA A 72 -1.67 -25.10 6.83
C ALA A 72 -0.74 -26.26 7.23
N ARG A 73 0.28 -26.01 8.07
CA ARG A 73 1.17 -27.06 8.59
C ARG A 73 0.46 -27.97 9.59
N LEU A 74 -0.41 -27.40 10.43
CA LEU A 74 -1.20 -28.17 11.40
C LEU A 74 -2.22 -29.08 10.70
N ALA A 75 -2.92 -28.57 9.69
CA ALA A 75 -3.84 -29.36 8.87
C ALA A 75 -3.14 -30.52 8.13
N HIS A 76 -1.86 -30.36 7.78
CA HIS A 76 -1.06 -31.41 7.13
C HIS A 76 -0.46 -32.43 8.12
N SER A 77 -0.42 -32.13 9.42
CA SER A 77 0.05 -33.07 10.45
C SER A 77 -1.06 -33.95 11.01
N GLU A 78 -2.32 -33.63 10.71
CA GLU A 78 -3.50 -34.38 11.11
C GLU A 78 -3.99 -35.39 10.04
N SER A 79 -3.28 -35.49 8.90
CA SER A 79 -3.51 -36.44 7.80
C SER A 79 -2.41 -37.49 7.69
#